data_AF-A0A222MZD6-F1
#
_entry.id   AF-A0A222MZD6-F1
#
_cell.length_a   1.000
_cell.length_b   1.000
_cell.length_c   1.000
_cell.angle_alpha   90.00
_cell.angle_beta   90.00
_cell.angle_gamma   90.00
#
_symmetry.space_group_name_H-M   'P 1'
#
loop_
_entity.id
_entity.type
_entity.pdbx_description
1 polymer ?
#
loop_
_entity_poly.entity_id
_entity_poly.type
_entity_poly.pdbx_seq_one_letter_code
_entity_poly.pdbx_strand_id
1 'polypeptide(L)'
;MFGFIKEQVKFAKKDGLIYATIYILSCLFAFIPYVGFVLKIFSFLFLFLALKTVAELSNSSKIQRDFFIFVFSYLAYTLISFFKDDMDVLVLYFSYLLYSSYLLFSFNVFKALAMSSDVALFVYAFAFVFLAAVLEFFNLSYVLSYVLYIIGSILGLLAWLNLRYIYKK
;
A
#
# COMPACT_ATOMS: atom_id res chain seq x y z
N MET A 1 4.18 -33.51 -6.75
CA MET A 1 3.26 -32.48 -6.22
C MET A 1 3.98 -31.41 -5.40
N PHE A 2 4.76 -31.77 -4.36
CA PHE A 2 5.53 -30.80 -3.56
C PHE A 2 6.61 -30.00 -4.32
N GLY A 3 7.21 -30.58 -5.38
CA GLY A 3 8.18 -29.87 -6.23
C GLY A 3 7.57 -28.73 -7.04
N PHE A 4 6.40 -28.96 -7.63
CA PHE A 4 5.65 -27.98 -8.43
C PHE A 4 5.15 -26.80 -7.58
N ILE A 5 4.70 -27.06 -6.36
CA ILE A 5 4.29 -26.01 -5.40
C ILE A 5 5.50 -25.15 -5.02
N LYS A 6 6.67 -25.74 -4.74
CA LYS A 6 7.89 -24.97 -4.43
C LYS A 6 8.35 -24.10 -5.62
N GLU A 7 8.20 -24.59 -6.85
CA GLU A 7 8.54 -23.83 -8.06
C GLU A 7 7.59 -22.65 -8.30
N GLN A 8 6.27 -22.87 -8.20
CA GLN A 8 5.29 -21.79 -8.31
C GLN A 8 5.48 -20.72 -7.24
N VAL A 9 5.78 -21.11 -6.00
CA VAL A 9 6.05 -20.17 -4.91
C VAL A 9 7.36 -19.40 -5.13
N LYS A 10 8.40 -20.03 -5.67
CA LYS A 10 9.66 -19.35 -6.01
C LYS A 10 9.47 -18.32 -7.13
N PHE A 11 8.64 -18.65 -8.13
CA PHE A 11 8.28 -17.76 -9.22
C PHE A 11 7.46 -16.57 -8.72
N ALA A 12 6.40 -16.85 -7.95
CA ALA A 12 5.59 -15.87 -7.23
C ALA A 12 6.43 -14.92 -6.37
N LYS A 13 7.39 -15.44 -5.60
CA LYS A 13 8.26 -14.60 -4.76
C LYS A 13 9.15 -13.68 -5.60
N LYS A 14 9.67 -14.16 -6.74
CA LYS A 14 10.50 -13.38 -7.64
C LYS A 14 9.69 -12.25 -8.30
N ASP A 15 8.51 -12.56 -8.82
CA ASP A 15 7.65 -11.59 -9.49
C ASP A 15 7.08 -10.57 -8.50
N GLY A 16 6.61 -11.03 -7.33
CA GLY A 16 6.14 -10.15 -6.27
C GLY A 16 7.21 -9.18 -5.77
N LEU A 17 8.48 -9.60 -5.72
CA LEU A 17 9.60 -8.72 -5.38
C LEU A 17 9.86 -7.67 -6.46
N ILE A 18 9.79 -8.07 -7.73
CA ILE A 18 9.93 -7.15 -8.87
C ILE A 18 8.84 -6.09 -8.80
N TYR A 19 7.58 -6.50 -8.60
CA TYR A 19 6.46 -5.57 -8.50
C TYR A 19 6.53 -4.68 -7.25
N ALA A 20 6.96 -5.19 -6.10
CA ALA A 20 7.20 -4.37 -4.90
C ALA A 20 8.32 -3.34 -5.10
N THR A 21 9.37 -3.70 -5.82
CA THR A 21 10.48 -2.79 -6.15
C THR A 21 10.01 -1.70 -7.10
N ILE A 22 9.26 -2.05 -8.15
CA ILE A 22 8.69 -1.10 -9.09
C ILE A 22 7.69 -0.18 -8.37
N TYR A 23 6.88 -0.70 -7.44
CA TYR A 23 6.00 0.11 -6.59
C TYR A 23 6.77 1.20 -5.86
N ILE A 24 7.88 0.87 -5.19
CA ILE A 24 8.67 1.86 -4.43
C ILE A 24 9.32 2.88 -5.35
N LEU A 25 9.89 2.44 -6.47
CA LEU A 25 10.42 3.35 -7.48
C LEU A 25 9.32 4.30 -7.97
N SER A 26 8.12 3.78 -8.25
CA SER A 26 6.97 4.57 -8.67
C SER A 26 6.51 5.55 -7.58
N CYS A 27 6.56 5.13 -6.31
CA CYS A 27 6.31 6.01 -5.16
C CYS A 27 7.28 7.17 -5.13
N LEU A 28 8.57 6.99 -5.42
CA LEU A 28 9.54 8.11 -5.46
C LEU A 28 9.15 9.19 -6.48
N PHE A 29 8.49 8.81 -7.57
CA PHE A 29 8.03 9.75 -8.61
C PHE A 29 6.59 10.24 -8.40
N ALA A 30 5.80 9.61 -7.53
CA ALA A 30 4.42 9.98 -7.19
C ALA A 30 4.30 11.38 -6.54
N PHE A 31 5.41 12.04 -6.24
CA PHE A 31 5.52 13.32 -5.54
C PHE A 31 5.73 14.53 -6.47
N ILE A 32 5.86 14.31 -7.79
CA ILE A 32 5.85 15.40 -8.77
C ILE A 32 4.40 15.85 -8.98
N PRO A 33 4.04 17.14 -8.84
CA PRO A 33 2.68 17.61 -9.11
C PRO A 33 2.22 17.23 -10.53
N TYR A 34 0.94 16.87 -10.71
CA TYR A 34 0.30 16.42 -11.97
C TYR A 34 0.78 15.08 -12.55
N VAL A 35 2.09 14.84 -12.63
CA VAL A 35 2.66 13.53 -12.99
C VAL A 35 2.39 12.51 -11.88
N GLY A 36 2.34 12.98 -10.64
CA GLY A 36 2.18 12.19 -9.43
C GLY A 36 0.84 11.47 -9.30
N PHE A 37 -0.27 12.01 -9.82
CA PHE A 37 -1.56 11.30 -9.73
C PHE A 37 -1.59 10.06 -10.64
N VAL A 38 -1.12 10.19 -11.89
CA VAL A 38 -1.00 9.07 -12.82
C VAL A 38 0.00 8.04 -12.28
N LEU A 39 1.14 8.51 -11.76
CA LEU A 39 2.13 7.63 -11.13
C LEU A 39 1.63 6.97 -9.84
N LYS A 40 0.75 7.60 -9.07
CA LYS A 40 0.06 6.96 -7.93
C LYS A 40 -0.77 5.78 -8.41
N ILE A 41 -1.54 5.93 -9.50
CA ILE A 41 -2.31 4.83 -10.09
C ILE A 41 -1.38 3.68 -10.52
N PHE A 42 -0.29 3.98 -11.24
CA PHE A 42 0.70 2.96 -11.62
C PHE A 42 1.34 2.30 -10.39
N SER A 43 1.69 3.06 -9.37
CA SER A 43 2.24 2.54 -8.11
C SER A 43 1.27 1.53 -7.48
N PHE A 44 -0.01 1.88 -7.35
CA PHE A 44 -1.01 0.96 -6.81
C PHE A 44 -1.25 -0.26 -7.69
N LEU A 45 -1.11 -0.15 -9.01
CA LEU A 45 -1.18 -1.30 -9.92
C LEU A 45 -0.02 -2.27 -9.66
N PHE A 46 1.20 -1.76 -9.49
CA PHE A 46 2.34 -2.61 -9.14
C PHE A 46 2.21 -3.20 -7.73
N LEU A 47 1.72 -2.42 -6.77
CA LEU A 47 1.41 -2.94 -5.43
C LEU A 47 0.35 -4.04 -5.50
N PHE A 48 -0.70 -3.87 -6.32
CA PHE A 48 -1.72 -4.89 -6.55
C PHE A 48 -1.14 -6.16 -7.14
N LEU A 49 -0.27 -6.05 -8.14
CA LEU A 49 0.39 -7.23 -8.74
C LEU A 49 1.25 -7.97 -7.73
N ALA A 50 1.97 -7.25 -6.85
CA ALA A 50 2.69 -7.85 -5.73
C ALA A 50 1.73 -8.54 -4.74
N LEU A 51 0.61 -7.89 -4.43
CA LEU A 51 -0.35 -8.38 -3.45
C LEU A 51 -1.20 -9.55 -3.96
N LYS A 52 -1.48 -9.59 -5.26
CA LYS A 52 -2.18 -10.67 -5.94
C LYS A 52 -1.47 -11.99 -5.71
N THR A 53 -0.14 -11.97 -5.74
CA THR A 53 0.66 -13.15 -5.45
C THR A 53 0.46 -13.65 -4.01
N VAL A 54 0.37 -12.74 -3.04
CA VAL A 54 0.07 -13.09 -1.64
C VAL A 54 -1.38 -13.56 -1.46
N ALA A 55 -2.32 -12.96 -2.19
CA ALA A 55 -3.73 -13.34 -2.14
C ALA A 55 -3.98 -14.73 -2.74
N GLU A 56 -3.32 -15.08 -3.84
CA GLU A 56 -3.33 -16.43 -4.42
C GLU A 56 -2.76 -17.47 -3.46
N LEU A 57 -1.65 -17.12 -2.77
CA LEU A 57 -1.01 -18.00 -1.79
C LEU A 57 -1.83 -18.18 -0.51
N SER A 58 -2.61 -17.17 -0.10
CA SER A 58 -3.43 -17.19 1.11
C SER A 58 -4.89 -17.61 0.87
N ASN A 59 -5.30 -17.83 -0.38
CA ASN A 59 -6.69 -18.11 -0.80
C ASN A 59 -7.72 -17.12 -0.22
N SER A 60 -7.31 -15.86 0.00
CA SER A 60 -8.12 -14.86 0.68
C SER A 60 -8.60 -13.77 -0.28
N SER A 61 -9.82 -13.92 -0.80
CA SER A 61 -10.50 -12.88 -1.58
C SER A 61 -10.75 -11.60 -0.77
N LYS A 62 -10.77 -11.71 0.57
CA LYS A 62 -10.92 -10.57 1.48
C LYS A 62 -9.75 -9.59 1.35
N ILE A 63 -8.52 -10.08 1.21
CA ILE A 63 -7.33 -9.22 1.08
C ILE A 63 -7.40 -8.38 -0.20
N GLN A 64 -7.84 -8.98 -1.31
CA GLN A 64 -8.00 -8.26 -2.58
C GLN A 64 -9.08 -7.19 -2.47
N ARG A 65 -10.24 -7.52 -1.88
CA ARG A 65 -11.31 -6.55 -1.66
C ARG A 65 -10.86 -5.39 -0.79
N ASP A 66 -10.22 -5.69 0.33
CA ASP A 66 -9.74 -4.67 1.27
C ASP A 66 -8.67 -3.79 0.59
N PHE A 67 -7.82 -4.36 -0.27
CA PHE A 67 -6.89 -3.61 -1.11
C PHE A 67 -7.60 -2.68 -2.11
N PHE A 68 -8.63 -3.14 -2.81
CA PHE A 68 -9.36 -2.28 -3.75
C PHE A 68 -10.01 -1.10 -3.04
N ILE A 69 -10.62 -1.32 -1.87
CA ILE A 69 -11.24 -0.24 -1.10
C ILE A 69 -10.15 0.75 -0.62
N PHE A 70 -9.01 0.25 -0.16
CA PHE A 70 -7.85 1.06 0.18
C PHE A 70 -7.39 1.98 -0.97
N VAL A 71 -7.16 1.43 -2.16
CA VAL A 71 -6.70 2.19 -3.33
C VAL A 71 -7.73 3.20 -3.78
N PHE A 72 -8.98 2.77 -3.93
CA PHE A 72 -10.08 3.63 -4.35
C PHE A 72 -10.25 4.81 -3.40
N SER A 73 -10.26 4.54 -2.09
CA SER A 73 -10.44 5.56 -1.06
C SER A 73 -9.32 6.62 -1.11
N TYR A 74 -8.06 6.20 -1.27
CA TYR A 74 -6.93 7.13 -1.36
C TYR A 74 -6.95 7.97 -2.64
N LEU A 75 -7.23 7.36 -3.80
CA LEU A 75 -7.28 8.07 -5.07
C LEU A 75 -8.44 9.07 -5.10
N ALA A 76 -9.62 8.66 -4.63
CA ALA A 76 -10.78 9.54 -4.53
C ALA A 76 -10.52 10.71 -3.56
N TYR A 77 -9.94 10.44 -2.38
CA TYR A 77 -9.53 11.49 -1.45
C TYR A 77 -8.53 12.47 -2.08
N THR A 78 -7.50 11.96 -2.76
CA THR A 78 -6.47 12.78 -3.40
C THR A 78 -7.10 13.68 -4.47
N LEU A 79 -8.03 13.14 -5.26
CA LEU A 79 -8.72 13.88 -6.32
C LEU A 79 -9.61 14.98 -5.71
N ILE A 80 -10.39 14.67 -4.68
CA ILE A 80 -11.24 15.68 -4.01
C ILE A 80 -10.39 16.75 -3.34
N SER A 81 -9.30 16.36 -2.67
CA SER A 81 -8.38 17.29 -2.02
C SER A 81 -7.70 18.24 -3.01
N PHE A 82 -7.51 17.79 -4.26
CA PHE A 82 -6.95 18.62 -5.32
C PHE A 82 -7.92 19.71 -5.79
N PHE A 83 -9.23 19.42 -5.84
CA PHE A 83 -10.28 20.36 -6.24
C PHE A 83 -10.99 21.00 -5.05
N LYS A 84 -10.41 20.91 -3.84
CA LYS A 84 -11.10 21.26 -2.58
C LYS A 84 -11.60 22.71 -2.52
N ASP A 85 -10.90 23.62 -3.21
CA ASP A 85 -11.21 25.05 -3.20
C ASP A 85 -12.46 25.39 -4.03
N ASP A 86 -12.87 24.47 -4.93
CA ASP A 86 -14.05 24.59 -5.80
C ASP A 86 -15.22 23.70 -5.35
N MET A 87 -15.10 23.00 -4.22
CA MET A 87 -16.04 21.94 -3.80
C MET A 87 -16.91 22.35 -2.62
N ASP A 88 -18.15 21.86 -2.62
CA ASP A 88 -19.07 22.05 -1.50
C ASP A 88 -18.57 21.39 -0.21
N VAL A 89 -18.97 21.95 0.93
CA VAL A 89 -18.64 21.46 2.27
C VAL A 89 -19.03 19.98 2.47
N LEU A 90 -20.14 19.54 1.85
CA LEU A 90 -20.57 18.15 1.89
C LEU A 90 -19.58 17.20 1.20
N VAL A 91 -18.96 17.63 0.11
CA VAL A 91 -17.94 16.88 -0.61
C VAL A 91 -16.64 16.82 0.21
N LEU A 92 -16.33 17.89 0.95
CA LEU A 92 -15.22 17.90 1.90
C LEU A 92 -15.44 16.90 3.04
N TYR A 93 -16.64 16.82 3.63
CA TYR A 93 -16.94 15.79 4.63
C TYR A 93 -16.81 14.37 4.07
N PHE A 94 -17.27 14.16 2.84
CA PHE A 94 -17.11 12.87 2.16
C PHE A 94 -15.62 12.53 1.95
N SER A 95 -14.77 13.52 1.66
CA SER A 95 -13.32 13.32 1.56
C SER A 95 -12.71 12.78 2.87
N TYR A 96 -13.16 13.26 4.03
CA TYR A 96 -12.68 12.77 5.32
C TYR A 96 -13.11 11.34 5.61
N LEU A 97 -14.30 10.95 5.15
CA LEU A 97 -14.77 9.57 5.23
C LEU A 97 -13.93 8.64 4.32
N LEU A 98 -13.60 9.11 3.11
CA LEU A 98 -12.68 8.39 2.21
C LEU A 98 -11.29 8.26 2.84
N TYR A 99 -10.77 9.32 3.44
CA TYR A 99 -9.49 9.28 4.12
C TYR A 99 -9.46 8.27 5.29
N SER A 100 -10.52 8.26 6.10
CA SER A 100 -10.68 7.29 7.19
C SER A 100 -10.77 5.86 6.67
N SER A 101 -11.48 5.66 5.57
CA SER A 101 -11.57 4.36 4.88
C SER A 101 -10.20 3.91 4.38
N TYR A 102 -9.43 4.80 3.75
CA TYR A 102 -8.04 4.54 3.34
C TYR A 102 -7.20 4.02 4.51
N LEU A 103 -7.23 4.68 5.67
CA LEU A 103 -6.48 4.25 6.85
C LEU A 103 -6.94 2.87 7.35
N LEU A 104 -8.24 2.66 7.49
CA LEU A 104 -8.80 1.39 7.99
C LEU A 104 -8.48 0.20 7.08
N PHE A 105 -8.64 0.37 5.77
CA PHE A 105 -8.39 -0.69 4.81
C PHE A 105 -6.89 -0.92 4.58
N SER A 106 -6.06 0.13 4.66
CA SER A 106 -4.60 -0.05 4.67
C SER A 106 -4.15 -0.89 5.86
N PHE A 107 -4.70 -0.66 7.07
CA PHE A 107 -4.40 -1.48 8.24
C PHE A 107 -4.76 -2.96 8.01
N ASN A 108 -5.94 -3.25 7.45
CA ASN A 108 -6.35 -4.63 7.16
C ASN A 108 -5.41 -5.32 6.16
N VAL A 109 -4.98 -4.60 5.12
CA VAL A 109 -4.02 -5.10 4.12
C VAL A 109 -2.67 -5.38 4.77
N PHE A 110 -2.10 -4.41 5.51
CA PHE A 110 -0.81 -4.58 6.19
C PHE A 110 -0.86 -5.68 7.25
N LYS A 111 -1.96 -5.81 7.98
CA LYS A 111 -2.18 -6.90 8.95
C LYS A 111 -2.16 -8.26 8.27
N ALA A 112 -2.82 -8.40 7.12
CA ALA A 112 -2.84 -9.65 6.37
C ALA A 112 -1.47 -10.00 5.78
N LEU A 113 -0.73 -9.00 5.29
CA LEU A 113 0.64 -9.16 4.83
C LEU A 113 1.60 -9.55 5.97
N ALA A 114 1.44 -8.93 7.15
CA ALA A 114 2.21 -9.26 8.35
C ALA A 114 2.02 -10.72 8.77
N MET A 115 0.80 -11.25 8.69
CA MET A 115 0.53 -12.67 8.97
C MET A 115 1.21 -13.64 7.99
N SER A 116 1.60 -13.15 6.81
CA SER A 116 2.23 -13.94 5.76
C SER A 116 3.77 -13.83 5.77
N SER A 117 4.34 -12.91 6.57
CA SER A 117 5.75 -12.53 6.55
C SER A 117 6.31 -12.22 7.95
N ASP A 118 7.45 -11.52 8.01
CA ASP A 118 7.98 -10.89 9.23
C ASP A 118 7.01 -9.81 9.74
N VAL A 119 6.31 -10.15 10.82
CA VAL A 119 5.30 -9.32 11.46
C VAL A 119 5.88 -7.97 11.89
N ALA A 120 7.11 -7.94 12.40
CA ALA A 120 7.69 -6.73 12.96
C ALA A 120 7.95 -5.68 11.87
N LEU A 121 8.52 -6.09 10.74
CA LEU A 121 8.82 -5.17 9.63
C LEU A 121 7.55 -4.58 9.00
N PHE A 122 6.47 -5.36 8.87
CA PHE A 122 5.19 -4.84 8.37
C PHE A 122 4.50 -3.91 9.37
N VAL A 123 4.60 -4.20 10.67
CA VAL A 123 4.06 -3.31 11.72
C VAL A 123 4.80 -1.97 11.72
N TYR A 124 6.13 -1.99 11.63
CA TYR A 124 6.90 -0.74 11.52
C TYR A 124 6.57 0.00 10.21
N ALA A 125 6.54 -0.70 9.08
CA ALA A 125 6.16 -0.11 7.80
C ALA A 125 4.79 0.60 7.88
N PHE A 126 3.80 -0.05 8.46
CA PHE A 126 2.48 0.53 8.67
C PHE A 126 2.52 1.74 9.60
N ALA A 127 3.25 1.67 10.72
CA ALA A 127 3.34 2.79 11.66
C ALA A 127 3.93 4.05 11.01
N PHE A 128 4.97 3.88 10.16
CA PHE A 128 5.57 4.97 9.41
C PHE A 128 4.61 5.55 8.36
N VAL A 129 3.93 4.69 7.58
CA VAL A 129 2.92 5.11 6.59
C VAL A 129 1.73 5.81 7.27
N PHE A 130 1.27 5.30 8.41
CA PHE A 130 0.18 5.90 9.19
C PHE A 130 0.56 7.28 9.74
N LEU A 131 1.76 7.42 10.31
CA LEU A 131 2.24 8.71 10.80
C LEU A 131 2.42 9.71 9.65
N ALA A 132 2.94 9.26 8.52
CA ALA A 132 3.06 10.06 7.30
C ALA A 132 1.70 10.59 6.83
N ALA A 133 0.72 9.70 6.79
CA ALA A 133 -0.66 10.00 6.44
C ALA A 133 -1.23 11.06 7.41
N VAL A 134 -1.15 10.84 8.72
CA VAL A 134 -1.62 11.82 9.74
C VAL A 134 -0.99 13.21 9.53
N LEU A 135 0.32 13.28 9.27
CA LEU A 135 0.99 14.56 9.01
C LEU A 135 0.51 15.24 7.72
N GLU A 136 0.23 14.46 6.67
CA GLU A 136 -0.33 14.94 5.40
C GLU A 136 -1.75 15.48 5.62
N PHE A 137 -2.57 14.77 6.39
CA PHE A 137 -3.95 15.15 6.70
C PHE A 137 -4.05 16.49 7.45
N PHE A 138 -3.21 16.68 8.47
CA PHE A 138 -3.20 17.92 9.25
C PHE A 138 -2.33 19.02 8.63
N ASN A 139 -1.74 18.78 7.45
CA ASN A 139 -0.84 19.70 6.76
C ASN A 139 0.31 20.22 7.67
N LEU A 140 0.79 19.37 8.59
CA LEU A 140 1.76 19.77 9.63
C LEU A 140 3.19 19.87 9.10
N SER A 141 3.57 18.94 8.22
CA SER A 141 4.87 18.96 7.56
C SER A 141 4.89 18.02 6.36
N TYR A 142 4.89 18.62 5.16
CA TYR A 142 4.98 17.87 3.90
C TYR A 142 6.30 17.08 3.80
N VAL A 143 7.41 17.70 4.20
CA VAL A 143 8.75 17.07 4.15
C VAL A 143 8.86 15.91 5.13
N LEU A 144 8.35 16.05 6.35
CA LEU A 144 8.41 14.97 7.34
C LEU A 144 7.49 13.81 6.96
N SER A 145 6.27 14.10 6.49
CA SER A 145 5.36 13.09 5.93
C SER A 145 6.06 12.27 4.82
N TYR A 146 6.76 12.96 3.92
CA TYR A 146 7.51 12.33 2.84
C TYR A 146 8.61 11.38 3.33
N VAL A 147 9.44 11.83 4.27
CA VAL A 147 10.51 10.99 4.85
C VAL A 147 9.93 9.72 5.47
N LEU A 148 8.81 9.85 6.18
CA LEU A 148 8.13 8.72 6.81
C LEU A 148 7.52 7.76 5.77
N TYR A 149 6.94 8.25 4.66
CA TYR A 149 6.47 7.40 3.57
C TYR A 149 7.60 6.60 2.92
N ILE A 150 8.79 7.20 2.74
CA ILE A 150 9.95 6.48 2.20
C ILE A 150 10.40 5.41 3.18
N ILE A 151 10.57 5.73 4.46
CA ILE A 151 11.00 4.77 5.48
C ILE A 151 10.00 3.61 5.54
N GLY A 152 8.70 3.90 5.59
CA GLY A 152 7.65 2.90 5.58
C GLY A 152 7.68 2.01 4.34
N SER A 153 7.91 2.59 3.16
CA SER A 153 8.05 1.84 1.91
C SER A 153 9.27 0.90 1.93
N ILE A 154 10.44 1.40 2.36
CA ILE A 154 11.67 0.60 2.48
C ILE A 154 11.46 -0.57 3.45
N LEU A 155 10.86 -0.30 4.62
CA LEU A 155 10.53 -1.34 5.59
C LEU A 155 9.56 -2.37 5.01
N GLY A 156 8.57 -1.92 4.24
CA GLY A 156 7.65 -2.81 3.51
C GLY A 156 8.38 -3.72 2.52
N LEU A 157 9.39 -3.22 1.79
CA LEU A 157 10.20 -4.03 0.89
C LEU A 157 11.13 -5.01 1.64
N LEU A 158 11.73 -4.57 2.74
CA LEU A 158 12.49 -5.47 3.61
C LEU A 158 11.61 -6.58 4.18
N ALA A 159 10.36 -6.26 4.55
CA ALA A 159 9.37 -7.24 4.96
C ALA A 159 9.01 -8.21 3.82
N TRP A 160 8.96 -7.71 2.58
CA TRP A 160 8.73 -8.53 1.39
C TRP A 160 9.90 -9.49 1.09
N LEU A 161 11.15 -9.01 1.22
CA LEU A 161 12.36 -9.85 1.10
C LEU A 161 12.36 -10.97 2.16
N ASN A 162 11.93 -10.64 3.37
CA ASN A 162 11.80 -11.55 4.51
C ASN A 162 10.49 -12.35 4.53
N LEU A 163 9.76 -12.47 3.42
CA LEU A 163 8.67 -13.45 3.26
C LEU A 163 9.23 -14.88 3.48
N ARG A 164 9.13 -15.34 4.74
CA ARG A 164 9.59 -16.64 5.23
C ARG A 164 8.44 -17.59 5.57
N TYR A 165 7.21 -17.09 5.75
CA TYR A 165 6.16 -17.81 6.48
C TYR A 165 4.95 -18.34 5.70
N ILE A 166 4.89 -18.16 4.37
CA ILE A 166 3.83 -18.81 3.57
C ILE A 166 3.98 -20.35 3.57
N TYR A 167 5.09 -20.90 4.07
CA TYR A 167 5.41 -22.33 4.05
C TYR A 167 4.90 -23.17 5.24
N LYS A 168 4.05 -22.65 6.12
CA LYS A 168 3.42 -23.45 7.18
C LYS A 168 1.90 -23.50 7.02
N LYS A 169 1.43 -24.22 6.02
CA LYS A 169 0.23 -25.07 6.11
C LYS A 169 0.37 -26.25 5.18
#